data_AF-A0A6A7AEJ4-F1
#
_entry.id   AF-A0A6A7AEJ4-F1
#
_cell.length_a   1.000
_cell.length_b   1.000
_cell.length_c   1.000
_cell.angle_alpha   90.00
_cell.angle_beta   90.00
_cell.angle_gamma   90.00
#
_symmetry.space_group_name_H-M   'P 1'
#
loop_
_entity.id
_entity.type
_entity.pdbx_description
1 polymer ?
#
loop_
_entity_poly.entity_id
_entity_poly.type
_entity_poly.pdbx_seq_one_letter_code
_entity_poly.pdbx_strand_id
1 'polypeptide(L)'
;MANCLGDTDLCHQPYFAPYALPTLALHPDSSTWIDLPIGDVVRIPLVAIRQPLAGLLWRGRMVRNRDNGTLVAPEINHIMAALDPRMYMARLGSLNIVRKDKKPLSVIHVEALCRHCLDITEPIPHPTGPYISANQAVHDEYFDKQWQLLQTKASRDGFRAYWDAAKAEAEQMCPEGGFIDITYPYDI
;
A
#
# COMPACT_ATOMS: atom_id res chain seq x y z
N MET A 1 -0.71 5.69 7.62
CA MET A 1 -0.50 6.32 6.30
C MET A 1 0.60 5.57 5.54
N ALA A 2 0.35 5.28 4.27
CA ALA A 2 1.32 4.86 3.28
C ALA A 2 1.54 6.03 2.32
N ASN A 3 2.76 6.56 2.29
CA ASN A 3 3.10 7.73 1.50
C ASN A 3 3.44 7.36 0.05
N CYS A 4 3.04 8.23 -0.89
CA CYS A 4 3.45 8.12 -2.28
C CYS A 4 4.88 8.65 -2.50
N LEU A 5 5.44 8.41 -3.69
CA LEU A 5 6.81 8.81 -4.03
C LEU A 5 7.07 10.31 -3.86
N GLY A 6 6.11 11.15 -4.20
CA GLY A 6 6.26 12.59 -4.06
C GLY A 6 6.48 13.01 -2.61
N ASP A 7 5.77 12.37 -1.68
CA ASP A 7 5.91 12.67 -0.26
C ASP A 7 7.23 12.11 0.31
N THR A 8 7.68 10.94 -0.15
CA THR A 8 8.95 10.35 0.30
C THR A 8 10.17 11.04 -0.31
N ASP A 9 10.21 11.20 -1.62
CA ASP A 9 11.43 11.55 -2.35
C ASP A 9 11.66 13.06 -2.43
N LEU A 10 10.58 13.84 -2.36
CA LEU A 10 10.62 15.30 -2.49
C LEU A 10 10.30 16.00 -1.16
N CYS A 11 9.42 15.43 -0.35
CA CYS A 11 9.02 16.00 0.95
C CYS A 11 9.67 15.29 2.15
N HIS A 12 10.52 14.28 1.91
CA HIS A 12 11.28 13.54 2.93
C HIS A 12 10.42 12.92 4.03
N GLN A 13 9.17 12.57 3.71
CA GLN A 13 8.30 11.83 4.61
C GLN A 13 8.73 10.34 4.64
N PRO A 14 8.53 9.63 5.75
CA PRO A 14 8.78 8.19 5.78
C PRO A 14 7.79 7.46 4.85
N TYR A 15 8.13 6.25 4.37
CA TYR A 15 7.20 5.44 3.57
C TYR A 15 5.91 5.13 4.31
N PHE A 16 6.02 4.85 5.62
CA PHE A 16 4.90 4.62 6.50
C PHE A 16 4.95 5.57 7.69
N ALA A 17 3.80 6.16 8.02
CA ALA A 17 3.65 7.00 9.20
C ALA A 17 2.35 6.63 9.94
N PRO A 18 2.35 6.60 11.29
CA PRO A 18 1.11 6.55 12.04
C PRO A 18 0.33 7.84 11.79
N TYR A 19 -0.97 7.73 11.52
CA TYR A 19 -1.82 8.89 11.27
C TYR A 19 -3.20 8.66 11.86
N ALA A 20 -3.66 9.62 12.67
CA ALA A 20 -4.99 9.58 13.25
C ALA A 20 -6.03 9.96 12.20
N LEU A 21 -6.96 9.06 11.92
CA LEU A 21 -8.08 9.30 11.02
C LEU A 21 -9.36 9.63 11.79
N PRO A 22 -10.14 10.62 11.35
CA PRO A 22 -11.49 10.82 11.85
C PRO A 22 -12.36 9.60 11.56
N THR A 23 -13.17 9.17 12.52
CA THR A 23 -14.06 7.99 12.36
C THR A 23 -15.04 8.15 11.19
N LEU A 24 -15.46 9.38 10.87
CA LEU A 24 -16.33 9.70 9.73
C LEU A 24 -15.71 9.33 8.38
N ALA A 25 -14.38 9.31 8.28
CA ALA A 25 -13.69 8.90 7.07
C ALA A 25 -13.81 7.38 6.81
N LEU A 26 -14.18 6.60 7.83
CA LEU A 26 -14.41 5.14 7.76
C LEU A 26 -15.86 4.77 7.44
N HIS A 27 -16.65 5.70 6.91
CA HIS A 27 -17.98 5.35 6.41
C HIS A 27 -17.86 4.71 5.02
N PRO A 28 -18.50 3.54 4.73
CA PRO A 28 -18.42 2.89 3.42
C PRO A 28 -18.87 3.79 2.26
N ASP A 29 -19.83 4.68 2.50
CA ASP A 29 -20.32 5.64 1.49
C ASP A 29 -19.41 6.89 1.34
N SER A 30 -18.27 6.93 2.02
CA SER A 30 -17.29 8.01 1.87
C SER A 30 -16.69 7.98 0.47
N SER A 31 -16.66 9.11 -0.22
CA SER A 31 -16.03 9.25 -1.54
C SER A 31 -14.51 9.01 -1.53
N THR A 32 -13.91 8.90 -0.35
CA THR A 32 -12.49 8.60 -0.14
C THR A 32 -12.23 7.13 0.15
N TRP A 33 -13.27 6.31 0.29
CA TRP A 33 -13.19 4.88 0.55
C TRP A 33 -12.68 4.12 -0.67
N ILE A 34 -11.67 3.27 -0.45
CA ILE A 34 -11.08 2.41 -1.46
C ILE A 34 -11.02 1.00 -0.87
N ASP A 35 -11.72 0.07 -1.50
CA ASP A 35 -11.67 -1.33 -1.09
C ASP A 35 -10.29 -1.94 -1.35
N LEU A 36 -9.88 -2.78 -0.39
CA LEU A 36 -8.65 -3.58 -0.44
C LEU A 36 -9.01 -5.07 -0.40
N PRO A 37 -9.30 -5.69 -1.57
CA PRO A 37 -9.75 -7.08 -1.64
C PRO A 37 -8.76 -8.09 -1.05
N ILE A 38 -7.47 -7.75 -1.04
CA ILE A 38 -6.43 -8.56 -0.39
C ILE A 38 -6.73 -8.82 1.08
N GLY A 39 -7.39 -7.87 1.76
CA GLY A 39 -7.80 -8.02 3.15
C GLY A 39 -8.71 -9.23 3.37
N ASP A 40 -9.60 -9.53 2.42
CA ASP A 40 -10.48 -10.70 2.52
C ASP A 40 -9.70 -12.01 2.34
N VAL A 41 -8.72 -12.01 1.44
CA VAL A 41 -7.84 -13.17 1.18
C VAL A 41 -7.00 -13.52 2.41
N VAL A 42 -6.38 -12.52 3.03
CA VAL A 42 -5.61 -12.72 4.26
C VAL A 42 -6.49 -12.71 5.52
N ARG A 43 -7.80 -12.47 5.42
CA ARG A 43 -8.74 -12.38 6.54
C ARG A 43 -8.43 -11.26 7.56
N ILE A 44 -7.93 -10.13 7.08
CA ILE A 44 -7.83 -8.87 7.82
C ILE A 44 -8.71 -7.86 7.08
N PRO A 45 -9.82 -7.37 7.66
CA PRO A 45 -10.78 -6.56 6.91
C PRO A 45 -10.21 -5.17 6.66
N LEU A 46 -9.56 -4.96 5.51
CA LEU A 46 -8.80 -3.74 5.20
C LEU A 46 -9.56 -2.80 4.27
N VAL A 47 -9.28 -1.51 4.42
CA VAL A 47 -9.70 -0.44 3.52
C VAL A 47 -8.59 0.61 3.44
N ALA A 48 -8.46 1.25 2.28
CA ALA A 48 -7.67 2.46 2.14
C ALA A 48 -8.59 3.69 2.10
N ILE A 49 -8.18 4.75 2.79
CA ILE A 49 -8.87 6.04 2.81
C ILE A 49 -7.97 7.05 2.12
N ARG A 50 -8.47 7.62 1.02
CA ARG A 50 -7.77 8.66 0.28
C ARG A 50 -7.63 9.91 1.13
N GLN A 51 -6.41 10.45 1.21
CA GLN A 51 -6.23 11.78 1.76
C GLN A 51 -6.63 12.84 0.73
N PRO A 52 -7.32 13.92 1.15
CA PRO A 52 -7.59 15.05 0.28
C PRO A 52 -6.29 15.55 -0.36
N LEU A 53 -6.21 15.51 -1.70
CA LEU A 53 -5.01 15.83 -2.47
C LEU A 53 -4.77 17.35 -2.61
N ALA A 54 -5.14 18.14 -1.61
CA ALA A 54 -5.13 19.60 -1.71
C ALA A 54 -3.68 20.12 -1.77
N GLY A 55 -3.25 20.54 -2.97
CA GLY A 55 -2.04 21.36 -3.17
C GLY A 55 -0.70 20.63 -3.13
N LEU A 56 -0.64 19.35 -3.48
CA LEU A 56 0.62 18.59 -3.47
C LEU A 56 1.60 19.14 -4.52
N LEU A 57 2.77 19.59 -4.05
CA LEU A 57 3.80 20.27 -4.85
C LEU A 57 4.27 19.47 -6.07
N TRP A 58 4.16 18.14 -5.98
CA TRP A 58 4.66 17.19 -6.96
C TRP A 58 3.60 16.72 -7.96
N ARG A 59 2.32 17.09 -7.79
CA ARG A 59 1.23 16.60 -8.62
C ARG A 59 1.42 17.00 -10.10
N GLY A 60 1.26 16.04 -11.00
CA GLY A 60 1.35 16.26 -12.45
C GLY A 60 2.77 16.55 -12.95
N ARG A 61 3.79 16.24 -12.14
CA ARG A 61 5.20 16.32 -12.54
C ARG A 61 5.71 14.91 -12.84
N MET A 62 6.77 14.80 -13.63
CA MET A 62 7.56 13.57 -13.69
C MET A 62 8.84 13.80 -12.91
N VAL A 63 9.20 12.86 -12.04
CA VAL A 63 10.46 12.90 -11.30
C VAL A 63 11.37 11.78 -11.75
N ARG A 64 12.67 12.01 -11.66
CA ARG A 64 13.66 10.97 -11.96
C ARG A 64 13.81 10.09 -10.72
N ASN A 65 13.48 8.82 -10.85
CA ASN A 65 13.76 7.79 -9.86
C ASN A 65 15.27 7.78 -9.57
N ARG A 66 15.65 7.85 -8.29
CA ARG A 66 17.06 7.96 -7.87
C ARG A 66 17.86 6.69 -8.12
N ASP A 67 17.21 5.53 -8.06
CA ASP A 67 17.88 4.22 -8.09
C ASP A 67 18.22 3.79 -9.52
N ASN A 68 17.32 4.04 -10.48
CA ASN A 68 17.47 3.56 -11.86
C ASN A 68 17.40 4.68 -12.91
N GLY A 69 17.22 5.94 -12.49
CA GLY A 69 17.20 7.09 -13.39
C GLY A 69 15.96 7.20 -14.30
N THR A 70 14.96 6.32 -14.15
CA THR A 70 13.73 6.36 -14.96
C THR A 70 12.82 7.53 -14.55
N LEU A 71 11.98 8.00 -15.47
CA LEU A 71 10.96 9.00 -15.14
C LEU A 71 9.73 8.31 -14.55
N VAL A 72 9.32 8.72 -13.37
CA VAL A 72 8.16 8.19 -12.65
C VAL A 72 7.21 9.31 -12.26
N ALA A 73 5.92 9.01 -12.20
CA ALA A 73 4.92 9.92 -11.69
C ALA A 73 4.96 9.87 -10.14
N PRO A 74 5.35 10.96 -9.46
CA PRO A 74 5.51 11.01 -8.00
C PRO A 74 4.18 10.84 -7.26
N GLU A 75 3.05 11.06 -7.93
CA GLU A 75 1.74 10.77 -7.37
C GLU A 75 1.47 9.28 -7.16
N ILE A 76 2.25 8.38 -7.77
CA ILE A 76 2.00 6.94 -7.63
C ILE A 76 2.44 6.46 -6.24
N ASN A 77 1.54 5.75 -5.59
CA ASN A 77 1.77 5.03 -4.36
C ASN A 77 2.06 3.56 -4.67
N HIS A 78 3.35 3.20 -4.74
CA HIS A 78 3.77 1.84 -5.04
C HIS A 78 3.36 0.83 -3.96
N ILE A 79 3.26 1.26 -2.71
CA ILE A 79 2.74 0.45 -1.60
C ILE A 79 1.29 0.05 -1.91
N MET A 80 0.49 1.02 -2.35
CA MET A 80 -0.88 0.74 -2.72
C MET A 80 -0.97 -0.16 -3.96
N ALA A 81 -0.08 -0.02 -4.93
CA ALA A 81 -0.05 -0.90 -6.09
C ALA A 81 0.17 -2.38 -5.72
N ALA A 82 0.94 -2.66 -4.65
CA ALA A 82 1.13 -4.03 -4.13
C ALA A 82 -0.17 -4.63 -3.54
N LEU A 83 -1.00 -3.79 -2.91
CA LEU A 83 -2.27 -4.20 -2.30
C LEU A 83 -3.43 -4.28 -3.29
N ASP A 84 -3.14 -4.03 -4.57
CA ASP A 84 -4.02 -4.14 -5.73
C ASP A 84 -5.42 -3.55 -5.53
N PRO A 85 -5.55 -2.23 -5.29
CA PRO A 85 -6.83 -1.61 -5.51
C PRO A 85 -7.14 -1.71 -7.01
N ARG A 86 -8.26 -2.34 -7.33
CA ARG A 86 -8.70 -2.63 -8.70
C ARG A 86 -8.84 -1.40 -9.61
N MET A 87 -8.68 -0.19 -9.08
CA MET A 87 -8.72 1.06 -9.83
C MET A 87 -7.34 1.73 -9.82
N TYR A 88 -6.79 2.07 -11.00
CA TYR A 88 -5.52 2.80 -11.09
C TYR A 88 -5.52 4.10 -10.28
N MET A 89 -6.61 4.88 -10.36
CA MET A 89 -6.75 6.15 -9.65
C MET A 89 -6.65 5.98 -8.12
N ALA A 90 -6.99 4.81 -7.60
CA ALA A 90 -6.89 4.49 -6.17
C ALA A 90 -5.43 4.39 -5.66
N ARG A 91 -4.46 4.38 -6.57
CA ARG A 91 -3.02 4.37 -6.26
C ARG A 91 -2.42 5.76 -6.21
N LEU A 92 -3.22 6.81 -6.47
CA LEU A 92 -2.72 8.18 -6.53
C LEU A 92 -2.76 8.87 -5.17
N GLY A 93 -1.60 9.41 -4.80
CA GLY A 93 -1.33 10.13 -3.56
C GLY A 93 -1.14 9.24 -2.34
N SER A 94 -0.96 9.90 -1.20
CA SER A 94 -0.80 9.22 0.08
C SER A 94 -2.15 8.77 0.63
N LEU A 95 -2.16 7.58 1.22
CA LEU A 95 -3.38 6.86 1.58
C LEU A 95 -3.27 6.37 3.01
N ASN A 96 -4.39 6.30 3.71
CA ASN A 96 -4.43 5.69 5.02
C ASN A 96 -5.03 4.30 4.95
N ILE A 97 -4.25 3.29 5.31
CA ILE A 97 -4.70 1.90 5.37
C ILE A 97 -5.15 1.62 6.79
N VAL A 98 -6.35 1.10 6.94
CA VAL A 98 -7.03 0.88 8.21
C VAL A 98 -7.88 -0.38 8.16
N ARG A 99 -8.30 -0.86 9.33
CA ARG A 99 -9.21 -1.99 9.43
C ARG A 99 -10.67 -1.51 9.52
N LYS A 100 -11.57 -2.17 8.77
CA LYS A 100 -13.02 -1.91 8.80
C LYS A 100 -13.62 -2.19 10.18
N ASP A 101 -13.03 -3.14 10.92
CA ASP A 101 -13.42 -3.50 12.29
C ASP A 101 -12.89 -2.52 13.36
N LYS A 102 -12.18 -1.45 12.95
CA LYS A 102 -11.60 -0.41 13.82
C LYS A 102 -10.55 -0.93 14.81
N LYS A 103 -10.07 -2.17 14.66
CA LYS A 103 -8.96 -2.67 15.46
C LYS A 103 -7.66 -1.97 15.06
N PRO A 104 -6.67 -1.89 15.98
CA PRO A 104 -5.35 -1.37 15.68
C PRO A 104 -4.71 -2.03 14.45
N LEU A 105 -4.05 -1.21 13.64
CA LEU A 105 -3.23 -1.63 12.52
C LEU A 105 -1.91 -0.86 12.56
N SER A 106 -0.86 -1.54 12.98
CA SER A 106 0.50 -0.99 13.01
C SER A 106 1.05 -0.84 11.58
N VAL A 107 2.01 0.09 11.42
CA VAL A 107 2.77 0.26 10.16
C VAL A 107 3.48 -1.04 9.75
N ILE A 108 3.94 -1.83 10.73
CA ILE A 108 4.59 -3.13 10.49
C ILE A 108 3.63 -4.12 9.82
N HIS A 109 2.34 -4.08 10.17
CA HIS A 109 1.33 -4.94 9.55
C HIS A 109 1.17 -4.62 8.07
N VAL A 110 1.13 -3.33 7.75
CA VAL A 110 0.98 -2.85 6.38
C VAL A 110 2.23 -3.18 5.57
N GLU A 111 3.41 -2.92 6.12
CA GLU A 111 4.69 -3.22 5.46
C GLU A 111 4.84 -4.72 5.15
N ALA A 112 4.63 -5.58 6.15
CA ALA A 112 4.70 -7.03 5.98
C ALA A 112 3.72 -7.53 4.92
N LEU A 113 2.50 -6.99 4.89
CA LEU A 113 1.50 -7.34 3.90
C LEU A 113 1.94 -6.92 2.49
N CYS A 114 2.51 -5.73 2.34
CA CYS A 114 3.00 -5.25 1.06
C CYS A 114 4.14 -6.11 0.54
N ARG A 115 5.12 -6.48 1.39
CA ARG A 115 6.21 -7.39 1.02
C ARG A 115 5.66 -8.75 0.58
N HIS A 116 4.72 -9.32 1.34
CA HIS A 116 4.07 -10.58 0.98
C HIS A 116 3.40 -10.52 -0.41
N CYS A 117 2.64 -9.45 -0.69
CA CYS A 117 1.97 -9.29 -1.97
C CYS A 117 2.95 -9.03 -3.12
N LEU A 118 4.01 -8.25 -2.89
CA LEU A 118 5.05 -8.00 -3.89
C LEU A 118 5.75 -9.29 -4.30
N ASP A 119 6.21 -10.12 -3.35
CA ASP A 119 6.88 -11.37 -3.67
C ASP A 119 5.98 -12.35 -4.46
N ILE A 120 4.67 -12.35 -4.21
CA ILE A 120 3.72 -13.14 -4.99
C ILE A 120 3.59 -12.63 -6.43
N THR A 121 3.68 -11.32 -6.63
CA THR A 121 3.34 -10.62 -7.88
C THR A 121 4.56 -10.21 -8.69
N GLU A 122 5.76 -10.31 -8.12
CA GLU A 122 7.07 -10.08 -8.76
C GLU A 122 7.19 -10.77 -10.13
N PRO A 123 6.70 -12.01 -10.34
CA PRO A 123 6.79 -12.66 -11.65
C PRO A 123 6.03 -11.96 -12.78
N ILE A 124 5.15 -11.01 -12.48
CA ILE A 124 4.42 -10.26 -13.51
C ILE A 124 5.24 -9.03 -13.89
N PRO A 125 5.81 -8.98 -15.10
CA PRO A 125 6.53 -7.80 -15.56
C PRO A 125 5.57 -6.61 -15.60
N HIS A 126 5.95 -5.52 -14.93
CA HIS A 126 5.23 -4.27 -15.06
C HIS A 126 5.18 -3.85 -16.52
N PRO A 127 4.02 -3.44 -17.03
CA PRO A 127 3.90 -3.03 -18.41
C PRO A 127 4.67 -1.69 -18.53
N THR A 128 5.75 -1.68 -19.30
CA THR A 128 6.64 -0.53 -19.50
C THR A 128 6.54 0.01 -20.93
N GLY A 129 6.59 1.34 -21.08
CA GLY A 129 6.67 2.00 -22.38
C GLY A 129 5.67 3.16 -22.56
N PRO A 130 5.96 4.09 -23.49
CA PRO A 130 5.19 5.32 -23.67
C PRO A 130 3.76 5.11 -24.22
N TYR A 131 3.49 3.94 -24.81
CA TYR A 131 2.17 3.59 -25.36
C TYR A 131 1.28 2.81 -24.37
N ILE A 132 1.87 2.33 -23.27
CA ILE A 132 1.15 1.53 -22.26
C ILE A 132 0.38 2.43 -21.31
N SER A 133 0.94 3.57 -20.92
CA SER A 133 0.30 4.54 -20.01
C SER A 133 -1.03 5.12 -20.53
N ALA A 134 -1.30 4.98 -21.83
CA ALA A 134 -2.54 5.42 -22.47
C ALA A 134 -3.52 4.26 -22.76
N ASN A 135 -3.11 3.00 -22.61
CA ASN A 135 -3.93 1.84 -22.96
C ASN A 135 -4.53 1.19 -21.72
N GLN A 136 -5.77 1.58 -21.40
CA GLN A 136 -6.52 1.06 -20.26
C GLN A 136 -6.60 -0.46 -20.25
N ALA A 137 -6.77 -1.11 -21.41
CA ALA A 137 -6.90 -2.56 -21.49
C ALA A 137 -5.63 -3.31 -21.06
N VAL A 138 -4.45 -2.75 -21.32
CA VAL A 138 -3.17 -3.34 -20.87
C VAL A 138 -3.03 -3.24 -19.36
N HIS A 139 -3.49 -2.12 -18.78
CA HIS A 139 -3.52 -1.95 -17.33
C HIS A 139 -4.51 -2.92 -16.68
N ASP A 140 -5.72 -3.05 -17.24
CA ASP A 140 -6.74 -3.97 -16.75
C ASP A 140 -6.24 -5.42 -16.79
N GLU A 141 -5.64 -5.86 -17.90
CA GLU A 141 -5.07 -7.22 -18.02
C GLU A 141 -3.94 -7.47 -17.00
N TYR A 142 -3.07 -6.48 -16.78
CA TYR A 142 -2.01 -6.58 -15.79
C TYR A 142 -2.58 -6.74 -14.37
N PHE A 143 -3.58 -5.93 -14.01
CA PHE A 143 -4.22 -6.00 -12.70
C PHE A 143 -5.02 -7.28 -12.51
N ASP A 144 -5.70 -7.77 -13.54
CA ASP A 144 -6.41 -9.06 -13.48
C ASP A 144 -5.44 -10.22 -13.20
N LYS A 145 -4.27 -10.23 -13.84
CA LYS A 145 -3.21 -11.23 -13.56
C LYS A 145 -2.67 -11.09 -12.15
N GLN A 146 -2.42 -9.86 -11.70
CA GLN A 146 -1.95 -9.57 -10.35
C GLN A 146 -2.95 -10.10 -9.31
N TRP A 147 -4.23 -9.79 -9.50
CA TRP A 147 -5.31 -10.23 -8.63
C TRP A 147 -5.45 -11.75 -8.62
N GLN A 148 -5.40 -12.42 -9.77
CA GLN A 148 -5.46 -13.88 -9.86
C GLN A 148 -4.32 -14.55 -9.07
N LEU A 149 -3.10 -14.02 -9.13
CA LEU A 149 -1.99 -14.56 -8.33
C LEU A 149 -2.22 -14.34 -6.83
N LEU A 150 -2.67 -13.15 -6.42
CA LEU A 150 -2.96 -12.87 -5.02
C LEU A 150 -4.06 -13.78 -4.49
N GLN A 151 -5.15 -14.01 -5.25
CA GLN A 151 -6.21 -14.93 -4.85
C GLN A 151 -5.74 -16.37 -4.68
N THR A 152 -4.79 -16.82 -5.50
CA THR A 152 -4.35 -18.22 -5.53
C THR A 152 -3.19 -18.50 -4.57
N LYS A 153 -2.34 -17.50 -4.29
CA LYS A 153 -1.10 -17.69 -3.53
C LYS A 153 -1.05 -16.94 -2.20
N ALA A 154 -1.76 -15.81 -2.08
CA ALA A 154 -1.76 -15.08 -0.81
C ALA A 154 -2.54 -15.87 0.23
N SER A 155 -2.03 -15.90 1.45
CA SER A 155 -2.64 -16.63 2.54
C SER A 155 -2.28 -16.01 3.88
N ARG A 156 -3.10 -16.30 4.90
CA ARG A 156 -2.81 -15.90 6.28
C ARG A 156 -1.45 -16.43 6.77
N ASP A 157 -1.13 -17.68 6.44
CA ASP A 157 0.11 -18.32 6.88
C ASP A 157 1.32 -17.76 6.13
N GLY A 158 1.17 -17.50 4.83
CA GLY A 158 2.17 -16.80 4.04
C GLY A 158 2.47 -15.42 4.61
N PHE A 159 1.42 -14.62 4.88
CA PHE A 159 1.55 -13.31 5.53
C PHE A 159 2.26 -13.37 6.89
N ARG A 160 2.02 -14.42 7.70
CA ARG A 160 2.63 -14.57 9.02
C ARG A 160 4.15 -14.52 8.99
N ALA A 161 4.77 -15.20 8.03
CA ALA A 161 6.22 -15.23 7.91
C ALA A 161 6.82 -13.83 7.65
N TYR A 162 6.16 -13.02 6.82
CA TYR A 162 6.58 -11.63 6.57
C TYR A 162 6.36 -10.74 7.79
N TRP A 163 5.30 -10.99 8.55
CA TRP A 163 5.06 -10.26 9.80
C TRP A 163 6.13 -10.57 10.85
N ASP A 164 6.45 -11.85 11.06
CA ASP A 164 7.48 -12.27 12.01
C ASP A 164 8.83 -11.61 11.66
N ALA A 165 9.19 -11.59 10.37
CA ALA A 165 10.41 -10.94 9.89
C ALA A 165 10.40 -9.42 10.10
N ALA A 166 9.33 -8.73 9.68
CA ALA A 166 9.22 -7.27 9.82
C ALA A 166 9.19 -6.83 11.29
N LYS A 167 8.56 -7.63 12.16
CA LYS A 167 8.58 -7.41 13.61
C LYS A 167 9.99 -7.52 14.18
N ALA A 168 10.72 -8.58 13.82
CA ALA A 168 12.10 -8.77 14.27
C ALA A 168 13.02 -7.62 13.81
N GLU A 169 12.88 -7.16 12.56
CA GLU A 169 13.59 -5.99 12.03
C GLU A 169 13.27 -4.72 12.84
N ALA A 170 11.99 -4.47 13.13
CA ALA A 170 11.57 -3.31 13.91
C ALA A 170 12.09 -3.32 15.36
N GLU A 171 12.09 -4.50 16.00
CA GLU A 171 12.64 -4.70 17.35
C GLU A 171 14.16 -4.44 17.40
N GLN A 172 14.90 -4.79 16.35
CA GLN A 172 16.33 -4.49 16.23
C GLN A 172 16.61 -3.00 16.03
N MET A 173 15.77 -2.30 15.27
CA MET A 173 15.94 -0.88 14.97
C MET A 173 15.55 0.04 16.13
N CYS A 174 14.63 -0.39 17.00
CA CYS A 174 14.12 0.41 18.13
C CYS A 174 14.04 -0.42 19.42
N PRO A 175 15.19 -0.78 20.03
CA PRO A 175 15.24 -1.68 21.18
C PRO A 175 14.56 -1.13 22.44
N GLU A 176 14.27 0.18 22.52
CA GLU A 176 13.62 0.82 23.67
C GLU A 176 12.08 0.80 23.65
N GLY A 177 11.45 0.05 22.74
CA GLY A 177 10.00 -0.22 22.79
C GLY A 177 9.10 0.92 22.29
N GLY A 178 9.61 1.79 21.41
CA GLY A 178 8.89 2.96 20.89
C GLY A 178 7.71 2.69 19.94
N PHE A 179 7.41 1.42 19.62
CA PHE A 179 6.31 1.07 18.75
C PHE A 179 5.05 0.71 19.55
N ILE A 180 3.97 1.44 19.27
CA ILE A 180 2.62 1.19 19.78
C ILE A 180 2.21 -0.23 19.37
N ASP A 181 2.07 -1.13 20.36
CA ASP A 181 1.42 -2.43 20.31
C ASP A 181 1.60 -3.23 18.99
N ILE A 182 2.74 -3.94 18.88
CA ILE A 182 3.06 -4.84 17.76
C ILE A 182 2.45 -6.24 18.00
N THR A 183 1.18 -6.29 18.43
CA THR A 183 0.44 -7.54 18.53
C THR A 183 0.06 -8.02 17.13
N TYR A 184 0.18 -9.32 16.89
CA TYR A 184 -0.16 -9.92 15.59
C TYR A 184 -1.61 -9.56 15.21
N PRO A 185 -1.93 -9.19 13.95
CA PRO A 185 -3.26 -8.67 13.60
C PRO A 185 -4.44 -9.56 13.95
N TYR A 186 -4.22 -10.87 14.07
CA TYR A 186 -5.28 -11.84 14.37
C TYR A 186 -5.44 -12.12 15.86
N ASP A 187 -4.52 -11.63 16.69
CA ASP A 187 -4.51 -11.82 18.14
C ASP A 187 -5.12 -10.60 18.87
N ILE A 188 -5.57 -9.60 18.09
CA ILE A 188 -6.31 -8.40 18.52
C ILE A 188 -7.79 -8.59 18.22
#